data_AF-A0A6B0WT12-F1
#
_entry.id   AF-A0A6B0WT12-F1
#
_cell.length_a   1.000
_cell.length_b   1.000
_cell.length_c   1.000
_cell.angle_alpha   90.00
_cell.angle_beta   90.00
_cell.angle_gamma   90.00
#
_symmetry.space_group_name_H-M   'P 1'
#
loop_
_entity.id
_entity.type
_entity.pdbx_description
1 polymer ?
#
loop_
_entity_poly.entity_id
_entity_poly.type
_entity_poly.pdbx_seq_one_letter_code
_entity_poly.pdbx_strand_id
1 'polypeptide(L)'
;NHIEAADGIGPALLSVWKGMDFEDREVPVEVEVETLSELDEVLVLGADRVMLDNMSLDEMCEAVEKVKKLRGKRPELEASGNVSLDSVRAIAETGVDLISVGALTHSVKALDISMLFDRKQNVAPVRK
;
A
#
# COMPACT_ATOMS: atom_id res chain seq x y z
N ASN A 1 -11.78 11.53 -4.11
CA ASN A 1 -11.81 11.82 -5.57
C ASN A 1 -12.73 10.90 -6.38
N HIS A 2 -12.36 9.64 -6.66
CA HIS A 2 -13.19 8.77 -7.52
C HIS A 2 -14.56 8.45 -6.91
N ILE A 3 -14.59 8.18 -5.60
CA ILE A 3 -15.82 7.98 -4.82
C ILE A 3 -16.73 9.20 -4.95
N GLU A 4 -16.20 10.39 -4.68
CA GLU A 4 -16.93 11.66 -4.79
C GLU A 4 -17.44 11.92 -6.21
N ALA A 5 -16.60 11.70 -7.23
CA ALA A 5 -16.97 11.90 -8.64
C ALA A 5 -18.08 10.94 -9.12
N ALA A 6 -18.26 9.81 -8.44
CA ALA A 6 -19.29 8.83 -8.72
C ALA A 6 -20.51 8.94 -7.78
N ASP A 7 -20.54 9.92 -6.88
CA ASP A 7 -21.58 10.09 -5.85
C ASP A 7 -21.66 8.93 -4.83
N GLY A 8 -20.54 8.26 -4.53
CA GLY A 8 -20.41 7.28 -3.45
C GLY A 8 -19.60 6.03 -3.80
N ILE A 9 -19.34 5.19 -2.78
CA ILE A 9 -18.51 3.97 -2.91
C ILE A 9 -19.21 2.94 -3.79
N GLY A 10 -20.49 2.63 -3.50
CA GLY A 10 -21.29 1.72 -4.31
C GLY A 10 -21.31 2.06 -5.81
N PRO A 11 -21.71 3.29 -6.20
CA PRO A 11 -21.65 3.74 -7.59
C PRO A 11 -20.26 3.68 -8.22
N ALA A 12 -19.20 4.03 -7.47
CA ALA A 12 -17.82 3.99 -7.96
C ALA A 12 -17.41 2.54 -8.31
N LEU A 13 -17.57 1.62 -7.37
CA LEU A 13 -17.24 0.20 -7.57
C LEU A 13 -18.04 -0.43 -8.71
N LEU A 14 -19.34 -0.15 -8.78
CA LEU A 14 -20.18 -0.66 -9.87
C LEU A 14 -19.73 -0.11 -11.23
N SER A 15 -19.29 1.15 -11.29
CA SER A 15 -18.79 1.76 -12.53
C SER A 15 -17.48 1.12 -12.98
N VAL A 16 -16.57 0.83 -12.05
CA VAL A 16 -15.34 0.07 -12.33
C VAL A 16 -15.69 -1.32 -12.88
N TRP A 17 -16.51 -2.10 -12.16
CA TRP A 17 -16.85 -3.46 -12.60
C TRP A 17 -17.65 -3.53 -13.90
N LYS A 18 -18.44 -2.50 -14.23
CA LYS A 18 -19.11 -2.39 -15.53
C LYS A 18 -18.14 -2.09 -16.68
N GLY A 19 -17.08 -1.34 -16.39
CA GLY A 19 -16.06 -0.97 -17.37
C GLY A 19 -14.99 -2.04 -17.61
N MET A 20 -14.86 -3.01 -16.70
CA MET A 20 -13.92 -4.12 -16.83
C MET A 20 -14.48 -5.20 -17.76
N ASP A 21 -13.73 -5.54 -18.81
CA ASP A 21 -14.05 -6.71 -19.64
C ASP A 21 -13.80 -8.02 -18.88
N PHE A 22 -14.28 -9.14 -19.43
CA PHE A 22 -14.14 -10.45 -18.78
C PHE A 22 -12.67 -10.87 -18.59
N GLU A 23 -11.77 -10.40 -19.46
CA GLU A 23 -10.31 -10.61 -19.36
C GLU A 23 -9.65 -9.64 -18.36
N ASP A 24 -10.23 -8.46 -18.12
CA ASP A 24 -9.69 -7.46 -17.18
C ASP A 24 -9.94 -7.81 -15.71
N ARG A 25 -10.74 -8.85 -15.43
CA ARG A 25 -10.97 -9.34 -14.06
C ARG A 25 -9.72 -9.89 -13.37
N GLU A 26 -8.59 -9.96 -14.07
CA GLU A 26 -7.29 -10.24 -13.46
C GLU A 26 -6.73 -9.04 -12.68
N VAL A 27 -7.23 -7.82 -12.92
CA VAL A 27 -6.79 -6.62 -12.18
C VAL A 27 -7.59 -6.50 -10.88
N PRO A 28 -6.97 -6.57 -9.69
CA PRO A 28 -7.67 -6.41 -8.43
C PRO A 28 -8.19 -4.98 -8.26
N VAL A 29 -9.39 -4.83 -7.71
CA VAL A 29 -9.95 -3.53 -7.37
C VAL A 29 -9.70 -3.22 -5.90
N GLU A 30 -8.93 -2.17 -5.67
CA GLU A 30 -8.68 -1.59 -4.34
C GLU A 30 -9.57 -0.37 -4.11
N VAL A 31 -10.08 -0.22 -2.88
CA VAL A 31 -10.84 0.96 -2.44
C VAL A 31 -10.16 1.59 -1.25
N GLU A 32 -9.88 2.89 -1.36
CA GLU A 32 -9.41 3.72 -0.25
C GLU A 32 -10.60 4.17 0.60
N VAL A 33 -10.47 3.99 1.92
CA VAL A 33 -11.47 4.40 2.91
C VAL A 33 -10.80 5.18 4.04
N GLU A 34 -11.49 6.21 4.52
CA GLU A 34 -11.03 7.07 5.61
C GLU A 34 -11.71 6.72 6.94
N THR A 35 -12.83 5.98 6.90
CA THR A 35 -13.59 5.62 8.12
C THR A 35 -14.00 4.14 8.17
N LEU A 36 -14.23 3.63 9.39
CA LEU A 36 -14.78 2.28 9.60
C LEU A 36 -16.18 2.10 9.01
N SER A 37 -16.95 3.18 8.85
CA SER A 37 -18.28 3.12 8.21
C SER A 37 -18.17 2.88 6.71
N GLU A 38 -17.19 3.52 6.06
CA GLU A 38 -16.89 3.29 4.64
C GLU A 38 -16.33 1.89 4.42
N LEU A 39 -15.46 1.42 5.33
CA LEU A 39 -15.03 0.02 5.33
C LEU A 39 -16.24 -0.92 5.34
N ASP A 40 -17.19 -0.73 6.25
CA ASP A 40 -18.40 -1.58 6.32
C ASP A 40 -19.17 -1.60 4.99
N GLU A 41 -19.27 -0.46 4.28
CA GLU A 41 -19.88 -0.40 2.95
C GLU A 41 -19.09 -1.22 1.91
N VAL A 42 -17.76 -1.06 1.87
CA VAL A 42 -16.88 -1.79 0.94
C VAL A 42 -16.92 -3.30 1.19
N LEU A 43 -16.94 -3.73 2.45
CA LEU A 43 -17.00 -5.16 2.81
C LEU A 43 -18.28 -5.83 2.31
N VAL A 44 -19.41 -5.10 2.28
CA VAL A 44 -20.67 -5.61 1.71
C VAL A 44 -20.59 -5.75 0.19
N LEU A 45 -19.92 -4.80 -0.48
CA LEU A 45 -19.78 -4.79 -1.93
C LEU A 45 -18.78 -5.83 -2.44
N GLY A 46 -17.75 -6.15 -1.66
CA GLY A 46 -16.80 -7.23 -1.95
C GLY A 46 -15.65 -6.82 -2.85
N ALA A 47 -14.99 -5.69 -2.54
CA ALA A 47 -13.72 -5.32 -3.17
C ALA A 47 -12.62 -6.38 -2.94
N ASP A 48 -11.59 -6.38 -3.79
CA ASP A 48 -10.46 -7.31 -3.65
C ASP A 48 -9.50 -6.87 -2.52
N ARG A 49 -9.37 -5.56 -2.34
CA ARG A 49 -8.52 -4.94 -1.33
C ARG A 49 -9.15 -3.66 -0.79
N VAL A 50 -8.84 -3.33 0.46
CA VAL A 50 -9.22 -2.07 1.08
C VAL A 50 -7.98 -1.39 1.67
N MET A 51 -7.76 -0.14 1.27
CA MET A 51 -6.73 0.71 1.86
C MET A 51 -7.33 1.55 2.99
N LEU A 52 -6.78 1.41 4.18
CA LEU A 52 -7.10 2.20 5.37
C LEU A 52 -6.22 3.45 5.38
N ASP A 53 -6.75 4.58 4.91
CA ASP A 53 -5.98 5.82 4.82
C ASP A 53 -6.01 6.60 6.14
N ASN A 54 -4.83 6.91 6.68
CA ASN A 54 -4.62 7.73 7.88
C ASN A 54 -5.44 7.31 9.14
N MET A 55 -5.89 6.06 9.21
CA MET A 55 -6.60 5.54 10.38
C MET A 55 -5.65 5.39 11.59
N SER A 56 -6.21 5.51 12.79
CA SER A 56 -5.49 5.19 14.03
C SER A 56 -5.24 3.69 14.19
N LEU A 57 -4.30 3.30 15.05
CA LEU A 57 -4.00 1.89 15.33
C LEU A 57 -5.22 1.12 15.87
N ASP A 58 -6.06 1.77 16.67
CA ASP A 58 -7.29 1.18 17.22
C ASP A 58 -8.31 0.91 16.11
N GLU A 59 -8.49 1.86 15.19
CA GLU A 59 -9.35 1.70 14.01
C GLU A 59 -8.82 0.60 13.08
N MET A 60 -7.52 0.54 12.84
CA MET A 60 -6.91 -0.54 12.04
C MET A 60 -7.13 -1.92 12.68
N CYS A 61 -6.97 -2.03 14.00
CA CYS A 61 -7.27 -3.28 14.72
C CYS A 61 -8.75 -3.66 14.58
N GLU A 62 -9.66 -2.69 14.69
CA GLU A 62 -11.09 -2.94 14.51
C GLU A 62 -11.41 -3.38 13.07
N ALA A 63 -10.80 -2.74 12.07
CA ALA A 63 -10.93 -3.11 10.66
C ALA A 63 -10.50 -4.56 10.40
N VAL A 64 -9.34 -4.95 10.93
CA VAL A 64 -8.83 -6.32 10.87
C VAL A 64 -9.82 -7.30 11.51
N GLU A 65 -10.36 -6.98 12.68
CA GLU A 65 -11.35 -7.83 13.36
C GLU A 65 -12.68 -7.93 12.60
N LYS A 66 -13.13 -6.85 11.94
CA LYS A 66 -14.31 -6.86 11.06
C LYS A 66 -14.09 -7.82 9.87
N VAL A 67 -12.95 -7.71 9.19
CA VAL A 67 -12.60 -8.59 8.05
C VAL A 67 -12.48 -10.05 8.47
N LYS A 68 -11.86 -10.34 9.62
CA LYS A 68 -11.75 -11.71 10.17
C LYS A 68 -13.11 -12.37 10.43
N LYS A 69 -14.13 -11.58 10.79
CA LYS A 69 -15.49 -12.08 11.07
C LYS A 69 -16.28 -12.43 9.81
N LEU A 70 -15.85 -11.96 8.63
CA LEU A 70 -16.53 -12.25 7.38
C LEU A 70 -16.57 -13.75 7.08
N ARG A 71 -17.71 -14.18 6.53
CA ARG A 71 -17.96 -15.53 6.01
C ARG A 71 -17.82 -15.48 4.49
N GLY A 72 -16.66 -15.85 3.96
CA GLY A 72 -16.41 -15.85 2.52
C GLY A 72 -15.06 -15.26 2.14
N LYS A 73 -14.97 -14.70 0.94
CA LYS A 73 -13.78 -13.98 0.47
C LYS A 73 -13.54 -12.78 1.38
N ARG A 74 -12.30 -12.64 1.84
CA ARG A 74 -11.84 -11.51 2.63
C ARG A 74 -11.00 -10.62 1.72
N PRO A 75 -11.25 -9.31 1.71
CA PRO A 75 -10.30 -8.41 1.06
C PRO A 75 -8.98 -8.41 1.83
N GLU A 76 -7.89 -8.14 1.13
CA GLU A 76 -6.65 -7.74 1.77
C GLU A 76 -6.82 -6.36 2.40
N LEU A 77 -6.20 -6.13 3.56
CA LEU A 77 -6.12 -4.82 4.18
C LEU A 77 -4.75 -4.21 3.99
N GLU A 78 -4.72 -3.00 3.43
CA GLU A 78 -3.52 -2.19 3.28
C GLU A 78 -3.59 -0.96 4.20
N ALA A 79 -2.56 -0.71 4.99
CA ALA A 79 -2.43 0.54 5.74
C ALA A 79 -1.58 1.55 4.97
N SER A 80 -2.05 2.79 4.88
CA SER A 80 -1.34 3.90 4.22
C SER A 80 -1.56 5.22 4.95
N GLY A 81 -0.89 6.27 4.47
CA GLY A 81 -0.96 7.60 5.06
C GLY A 81 0.06 7.83 6.18
N ASN A 82 0.96 8.80 6.00
CA ASN A 82 1.93 9.25 7.00
C ASN A 82 2.76 8.16 7.71
N VAL A 83 2.96 7.00 7.06
CA VAL A 83 3.74 5.89 7.63
C VAL A 83 5.24 6.25 7.70
N SER A 84 5.87 5.92 8.81
CA SER A 84 7.30 6.15 9.08
C SER A 84 7.98 4.90 9.63
N LEU A 85 9.31 4.92 9.74
CA LEU A 85 10.06 3.83 10.39
C LEU A 85 9.67 3.63 11.85
N ASP A 86 9.20 4.67 12.53
CA ASP A 86 8.78 4.60 13.93
C ASP A 86 7.37 4.01 14.07
N SER A 87 6.48 4.26 13.10
CA SER A 87 5.09 3.77 13.15
C SER A 87 4.87 2.41 12.49
N VAL A 88 5.68 2.03 11.49
CA VAL A 88 5.46 0.82 10.66
C VAL A 88 5.35 -0.47 11.47
N ARG A 89 6.10 -0.59 12.58
CA ARG A 89 6.02 -1.76 13.46
C ARG A 89 4.64 -1.87 14.12
N ALA A 90 4.17 -0.79 14.72
CA ALA A 90 2.89 -0.79 15.41
C ALA A 90 1.73 -1.03 14.44
N ILE A 91 1.83 -0.46 13.23
CA ILE A 91 0.88 -0.72 12.13
C ILE A 91 0.89 -2.21 11.76
N ALA A 92 2.06 -2.83 11.57
CA ALA A 92 2.15 -4.26 11.26
C ALA A 92 1.55 -5.16 12.36
N GLU A 93 1.71 -4.75 13.63
CA GLU A 93 1.17 -5.48 14.78
C GLU A 93 -0.37 -5.46 14.85
N THR A 94 -1.05 -4.54 14.14
CA THR A 94 -2.52 -4.54 14.01
C THR A 94 -3.03 -5.77 13.24
N GLY A 95 -2.18 -6.35 12.37
CA GLY A 95 -2.51 -7.51 11.55
C GLY A 95 -3.08 -7.18 10.17
N VAL A 96 -2.85 -5.96 9.65
CA VAL A 96 -3.03 -5.65 8.23
C VAL A 96 -2.11 -6.51 7.36
N ASP A 97 -2.53 -6.81 6.12
CA ASP A 97 -1.78 -7.66 5.20
C ASP A 97 -0.62 -6.90 4.56
N LEU A 98 -0.80 -5.59 4.34
CA LEU A 98 0.12 -4.75 3.59
C LEU A 98 0.27 -3.37 4.23
N ILE A 99 1.43 -2.74 3.99
CA ILE A 99 1.71 -1.37 4.43
C ILE A 99 2.41 -0.64 3.30
N SER A 100 1.82 0.47 2.85
CA SER A 100 2.42 1.36 1.86
C SER A 100 3.10 2.54 2.51
N VAL A 101 4.36 2.79 2.11
CA VAL A 101 5.21 3.84 2.70
C VAL A 101 5.75 4.75 1.61
N GLY A 102 5.03 5.84 1.35
CA GLY A 102 5.43 6.82 0.32
C GLY A 102 6.81 7.42 0.55
N ALA A 103 7.24 7.59 1.82
CA ALA A 103 8.53 8.18 2.18
C ALA A 103 9.74 7.42 1.60
N LEU A 104 9.58 6.13 1.27
CA LEU A 104 10.62 5.31 0.67
C LEU A 104 11.07 5.83 -0.71
N THR A 105 10.21 6.56 -1.42
CA THR A 105 10.51 7.06 -2.77
C THR A 105 10.66 8.58 -2.83
N HIS A 106 9.78 9.35 -2.20
CA HIS A 106 9.80 10.81 -2.31
C HIS A 106 10.67 11.51 -1.26
N SER A 107 11.10 10.81 -0.21
CA SER A 107 11.85 11.38 0.93
C SER A 107 13.13 10.59 1.25
N VAL A 108 13.71 9.92 0.24
CA VAL A 108 14.92 9.10 0.43
C VAL A 108 16.15 9.97 0.71
N LYS A 109 16.96 9.57 1.69
CA LYS A 109 18.32 10.07 1.86
C LYS A 109 19.25 9.27 0.95
N ALA A 110 19.80 9.92 -0.08
CA ALA A 110 20.75 9.28 -0.98
C ALA A 110 21.98 8.77 -0.23
N LEU A 111 22.48 7.59 -0.63
CA LEU A 111 23.72 7.04 -0.09
C LEU A 111 24.91 7.86 -0.63
N ASP A 112 25.83 8.22 0.25
CA ASP A 112 27.08 8.86 -0.14
C ASP A 112 28.08 7.80 -0.58
N ILE A 113 28.36 7.75 -1.89
CA ILE A 113 29.22 6.74 -2.51
C ILE A 113 30.36 7.44 -3.24
N SER A 114 31.60 7.02 -3.00
CA SER A 114 32.78 7.47 -3.74
C SER A 114 33.59 6.31 -4.28
N MET A 115 34.23 6.52 -5.44
CA MET A 115 35.11 5.55 -6.08
C MET A 115 36.56 6.02 -5.93
N LEU A 116 37.37 5.23 -5.23
CA LEU A 116 38.81 5.48 -5.09
C LEU A 116 39.58 4.66 -6.12
N PHE A 117 40.35 5.33 -6.97
CA PHE A 117 41.24 4.66 -7.91
C PHE A 117 42.60 4.42 -7.27
N ASP A 118 42.97 3.15 -7.06
CA ASP A 118 44.34 2.77 -6.76
C ASP A 118 45.10 2.51 -8.06
N ARG A 119 45.93 3.47 -8.47
CA ARG A 119 46.81 3.33 -9.63
C ARG A 119 48.09 2.63 -9.18
N LYS A 120 48.15 1.31 -9.23
CA LYS A 120 49.44 0.59 -9.19
C LYS A 120 50.24 0.92 -10.44
N GLN A 121 51.07 1.96 -10.40
CA GLN A 121 52.21 2.11 -11.31
C GLN A 121 53.47 1.62 -10.60
N ASN A 122 53.94 0.43 -10.99
CA ASN A 122 55.35 0.07 -10.91
C ASN A 122 55.66 -1.02 -11.94
N VAL A 123 55.67 -0.64 -13.22
CA VAL A 123 56.46 -1.38 -14.21
C VAL A 123 57.83 -0.72 -14.20
N ALA A 124 58.80 -1.37 -13.56
CA ALA A 124 60.18 -0.92 -13.56
C ALA A 124 60.69 -0.77 -15.02
N PRO A 125 61.54 0.22 -15.32
CA PRO A 125 62.11 0.34 -16.66
C PRO A 125 62.95 -0.91 -16.94
N VAL A 126 62.60 -1.64 -18.01
CA VAL A 126 63.43 -2.72 -18.53
C VAL A 126 64.78 -2.12 -18.89
N ARG A 127 65.83 -2.49 -18.15
CA ARG A 127 67.21 -2.10 -18.46
C ARG A 127 67.78 -3.06 -19.51
N LYS A 128 68.37 -2.44 -20.53
CA LYS A 128 69.18 -2.93 -21.66
C LYS A 128 68.41 -3.35 -22.90
#